data_AF-A0A953LTC4-F1
#
_entry.id   AF-A0A953LTC4-F1
#
_cell.length_a   1.000
_cell.length_b   1.000
_cell.length_c   1.000
_cell.angle_alpha   90.00
_cell.angle_beta   90.00
_cell.angle_gamma   90.00
#
_symmetry.space_group_name_H-M   'P 1'
#
loop_
_entity.id
_entity.type
_entity.pdbx_description
1 polymer ?
#
loop_
_entity_poly.entity_id
_entity_poly.type
_entity_poly.pdbx_seq_one_letter_code
_entity_poly.pdbx_strand_id
1 'polypeptide(L)'
;NKAASGFFSNIIREPLVGMEAVLPVKESVVHTHATPRSAVGFLIHGAGLTREQLGPRINLAMPGVCCTVGEQIESLRRIAGDKVISRIRREPDELIIKIVSGWSERIDAKRALQLGFKAENSFDDIVRIHIEDELGGKIAA
;
A
#
# COMPACT_ATOMS: atom_id res chain seq x y z
N ASN A 1 -16.43 -5.64 0.12
CA ASN A 1 -15.73 -6.45 1.14
C ASN A 1 -15.64 -5.62 2.43
N LYS A 2 -16.10 -6.11 3.59
CA LYS A 2 -16.17 -5.35 4.86
C LYS A 2 -14.88 -5.42 5.69
N ALA A 3 -13.73 -5.56 5.04
CA ALA A 3 -12.45 -5.62 5.73
C ALA A 3 -12.09 -4.24 6.30
N ALA A 4 -11.72 -4.16 7.58
CA ALA A 4 -11.32 -2.91 8.24
C ALA A 4 -10.12 -2.22 7.55
N SER A 5 -9.30 -2.96 6.78
CA SER A 5 -8.15 -2.44 6.03
C SER A 5 -8.48 -1.99 4.62
N GLY A 6 -9.69 -2.28 4.11
CA GLY A 6 -10.02 -2.07 2.71
C GLY A 6 -9.87 -0.61 2.26
N PHE A 7 -10.05 0.33 3.18
CA PHE A 7 -9.94 1.77 2.87
C PHE A 7 -8.57 2.16 2.30
N PHE A 8 -7.47 1.52 2.73
CA PHE A 8 -6.13 1.84 2.22
C PHE A 8 -6.04 1.69 0.69
N SER A 9 -6.69 0.66 0.15
CA SER A 9 -6.76 0.48 -1.31
C SER A 9 -7.91 1.27 -1.92
N ASN A 10 -9.07 1.34 -1.24
CA ASN A 10 -10.27 1.95 -1.81
C ASN A 10 -10.09 3.44 -2.08
N ILE A 11 -9.40 4.18 -1.20
CA ILE A 11 -9.13 5.61 -1.40
C ILE A 11 -8.20 5.89 -2.60
N ILE A 12 -7.62 4.84 -3.19
CA ILE A 12 -6.75 4.92 -4.38
C ILE A 12 -7.49 4.40 -5.61
N ARG A 13 -7.93 3.14 -5.58
CA ARG A 13 -8.47 2.43 -6.74
C ARG A 13 -9.79 3.03 -7.23
N GLU A 14 -10.74 3.30 -6.33
CA GLU A 14 -12.08 3.74 -6.68
C GLU A 14 -12.07 5.16 -7.30
N PRO A 15 -11.36 6.15 -6.73
CA PRO A 15 -11.21 7.46 -7.35
C PRO A 15 -10.61 7.40 -8.76
N LEU A 16 -9.62 6.54 -9.00
CA LEU A 16 -8.97 6.39 -10.31
C LEU A 16 -9.92 5.91 -11.41
N VAL A 17 -10.98 5.18 -11.04
CA VAL A 17 -12.04 4.72 -11.96
C VAL A 17 -13.32 5.54 -11.88
N GLY A 18 -13.28 6.71 -11.24
CA GLY A 18 -14.40 7.65 -11.23
C GLY A 18 -15.40 7.45 -10.11
N MET A 19 -15.12 6.54 -9.17
CA MET A 19 -16.01 6.20 -8.07
C MET A 19 -15.63 6.94 -6.78
N GLU A 20 -16.61 7.18 -5.92
CA GLU A 20 -16.36 7.71 -4.58
C GLU A 20 -15.74 6.65 -3.66
N ALA A 21 -14.89 7.09 -2.73
CA ALA A 21 -14.31 6.24 -1.70
C ALA A 21 -14.41 6.88 -0.32
N VAL A 22 -14.77 6.07 0.68
CA VAL A 22 -14.82 6.51 2.08
C VAL A 22 -13.45 6.34 2.74
N LEU A 23 -12.97 7.41 3.37
CA LEU A 23 -11.85 7.41 4.30
C LEU A 23 -12.39 7.39 5.74
N PRO A 24 -12.27 6.24 6.45
CA PRO A 24 -12.82 6.07 7.80
C PRO A 24 -11.88 6.46 8.93
N VAL A 25 -10.64 6.84 8.63
CA VAL A 25 -9.60 7.13 9.64
C VAL A 25 -8.95 8.49 9.41
N LYS A 26 -8.18 8.95 10.39
CA LYS A 26 -7.38 10.17 10.26
C LYS A 26 -6.27 9.99 9.24
N GLU A 27 -5.94 11.07 8.55
CA GLU A 27 -4.83 11.10 7.59
C GLU A 27 -3.46 10.83 8.23
N SER A 28 -3.35 10.99 9.55
CA SER A 28 -2.12 10.70 10.32
C SER A 28 -1.85 9.20 10.52
N VAL A 29 -2.78 8.30 10.18
CA VAL A 29 -2.58 6.85 10.32
C VAL A 29 -1.44 6.41 9.42
N VAL A 30 -0.47 5.67 9.99
CA VAL A 30 0.71 5.15 9.28
C VAL A 30 0.53 3.66 8.98
N HIS A 31 0.91 3.24 7.78
CA HIS A 31 0.99 1.83 7.42
C HIS A 31 2.09 1.56 6.38
N THR A 32 2.49 0.29 6.27
CA THR A 32 3.51 -0.16 5.31
C THR A 32 2.84 -0.92 4.16
N HIS A 33 3.19 -0.57 2.93
CA HIS A 33 2.54 -1.04 1.71
C HIS A 33 3.53 -1.67 0.74
N ALA A 34 3.06 -2.63 -0.06
CA ALA A 34 3.75 -3.14 -1.24
C ALA A 34 2.70 -3.46 -2.31
N THR A 35 3.05 -3.31 -3.59
CA THR A 35 2.13 -3.67 -4.68
C THR A 35 1.91 -5.19 -4.78
N PRO A 36 0.85 -5.64 -5.48
CA PRO A 36 0.73 -7.04 -5.88
C PRO A 36 1.95 -7.55 -6.65
N ARG A 37 2.54 -6.72 -7.53
CA ARG A 37 3.75 -7.03 -8.29
C ARG A 37 4.94 -7.35 -7.36
N SER A 38 5.17 -6.52 -6.34
CA SER A 38 6.18 -6.76 -5.31
C SER A 38 5.86 -8.00 -4.47
N ALA A 39 4.60 -8.20 -4.09
CA ALA A 39 4.18 -9.38 -3.32
C ALA A 39 4.47 -10.70 -4.09
N VAL A 40 4.17 -10.75 -5.38
CA VAL A 40 4.54 -11.90 -6.25
C VAL A 40 6.06 -12.04 -6.33
N GLY A 41 6.78 -10.92 -6.49
CA GLY A 41 8.24 -10.90 -6.48
C GLY A 41 8.85 -11.48 -5.20
N PHE A 42 8.26 -11.21 -4.03
CA PHE A 42 8.70 -11.79 -2.76
C PHE A 42 8.56 -13.31 -2.76
N LEU A 43 7.45 -13.85 -3.25
CA LEU A 43 7.22 -15.29 -3.31
C LEU A 43 8.23 -15.98 -4.24
N ILE A 44 8.43 -15.42 -5.43
CA ILE A 44 9.37 -15.95 -6.42
C ILE A 44 10.81 -15.91 -5.89
N HIS A 45 11.23 -14.76 -5.34
CA HIS A 45 12.59 -14.60 -4.79
C HIS A 45 12.82 -15.52 -3.59
N GLY A 46 11.84 -15.59 -2.67
CA GLY A 46 11.91 -16.47 -1.50
C GLY A 46 12.03 -17.95 -1.86
N ALA A 47 11.33 -18.40 -2.91
CA ALA A 47 11.44 -19.77 -3.41
C ALA A 47 12.84 -20.09 -4.01
N GLY A 48 13.59 -19.06 -4.43
CA GLY A 48 14.94 -19.21 -4.96
C GLY A 48 16.06 -19.19 -3.90
N LEU A 49 15.76 -18.89 -2.63
CA LEU A 49 16.75 -18.84 -1.56
C LEU A 49 17.08 -20.23 -1.00
N THR A 50 18.35 -20.47 -0.69
CA THR A 50 18.76 -21.71 0.00
C THR A 50 18.52 -21.63 1.51
N ARG A 51 18.51 -22.81 2.16
CA ARG A 51 18.38 -22.92 3.61
C ARG A 51 19.51 -22.21 4.36
N GLU A 52 20.71 -22.22 3.79
CA GLU A 52 21.93 -21.61 4.32
C GLU A 52 21.86 -20.10 4.24
N GLN A 53 21.39 -19.54 3.12
CA GLN A 53 21.17 -18.10 2.96
C GLN A 53 20.12 -17.58 3.96
N LEU A 54 19.03 -18.33 4.17
CA LEU A 54 18.03 -17.99 5.18
C LEU A 54 18.60 -18.14 6.60
N GLY A 55 19.36 -19.18 6.90
CA GLY A 55 19.77 -19.45 8.28
C GLY A 55 18.57 -19.69 9.22
N PRO A 56 18.76 -19.79 10.55
CA PRO A 56 17.77 -20.41 11.43
C PRO A 56 16.42 -19.67 11.53
N ARG A 57 16.38 -18.37 11.21
CA ARG A 57 15.17 -17.52 11.33
C ARG A 57 14.44 -17.42 9.99
N ILE A 58 13.64 -18.42 9.63
CA ILE A 58 13.04 -18.50 8.29
C ILE A 58 11.93 -17.46 8.01
N ASN A 59 11.35 -16.88 9.05
CA ASN A 59 10.36 -15.81 8.90
C ASN A 59 11.07 -14.47 8.69
N LEU A 60 10.65 -13.74 7.66
CA LEU A 60 11.22 -12.47 7.25
C LEU A 60 10.15 -11.40 7.22
N ALA A 61 10.46 -10.22 7.75
CA ALA A 61 9.67 -9.03 7.54
C ALA A 61 10.01 -8.45 6.14
N MET A 62 9.01 -8.37 5.27
CA MET A 62 9.22 -7.91 3.88
C MET A 62 9.39 -6.39 3.80
N PRO A 63 10.18 -5.89 2.83
CA PRO A 63 10.28 -4.45 2.59
C PRO A 63 8.96 -3.89 2.03
N GLY A 64 8.77 -2.58 2.20
CA GLY A 64 7.62 -1.87 1.70
C GLY A 64 7.74 -0.37 1.93
N VAL A 65 6.80 0.38 1.37
CA VAL A 65 6.67 1.83 1.53
C VAL A 65 5.86 2.12 2.78
N CYS A 66 6.51 2.70 3.79
CA CYS A 66 5.84 3.17 5.00
C CYS A 66 5.43 4.63 4.83
N CYS A 67 4.13 4.92 4.90
CA CYS A 67 3.60 6.27 4.77
C CYS A 67 2.30 6.45 5.56
N THR A 68 1.97 7.71 5.82
CA THR A 68 0.68 8.13 6.35
C THR A 68 -0.41 8.05 5.28
N VAL A 69 -1.67 7.94 5.68
CA VAL A 69 -2.82 8.07 4.77
C VAL A 69 -2.81 9.42 4.04
N GLY A 70 -2.41 10.50 4.70
CA GLY A 70 -2.24 11.81 4.06
C GLY A 70 -1.23 11.77 2.91
N GLU A 71 -0.08 11.12 3.11
CA GLU A 71 0.91 10.93 2.05
C GLU A 71 0.39 10.06 0.89
N GLN A 72 -0.49 9.08 1.14
CA GLN A 72 -1.17 8.32 0.07
C GLN A 72 -2.05 9.24 -0.79
N ILE A 73 -2.84 10.09 -0.15
CA ILE A 73 -3.73 11.06 -0.81
C ILE A 73 -2.91 12.08 -1.60
N GLU A 74 -1.81 12.60 -1.02
CA GLU A 74 -0.92 13.52 -1.74
C GLU A 74 -0.24 12.87 -2.95
N SER A 75 0.15 11.60 -2.84
CA SER A 75 0.71 10.84 -3.95
C SER A 75 -0.31 10.65 -5.08
N LEU A 76 -1.55 10.29 -4.71
CA LEU A 76 -2.64 10.22 -5.67
C LEU A 76 -2.92 11.58 -6.32
N ARG A 77 -2.85 12.69 -5.57
CA ARG A 77 -3.05 14.05 -6.11
C ARG A 77 -2.00 14.39 -7.15
N ARG A 78 -0.72 14.14 -6.84
CA ARG A 78 0.40 14.39 -7.76
C ARG A 78 0.26 13.64 -9.08
N ILE A 79 -0.31 12.44 -9.05
CA ILE A 79 -0.38 11.55 -10.23
C ILE A 79 -1.68 11.72 -11.00
N ALA A 80 -2.81 11.92 -10.30
CA ALA A 80 -4.14 11.83 -10.89
C ALA A 80 -4.95 13.15 -10.80
N GLY A 81 -4.45 14.15 -10.08
CA GLY A 81 -5.03 15.49 -9.97
C GLY A 81 -6.19 15.64 -8.98
N ASP A 82 -6.58 16.89 -8.70
CA ASP A 82 -7.56 17.22 -7.66
C ASP A 82 -8.96 16.66 -7.93
N LYS A 83 -9.36 16.50 -9.19
CA LYS A 83 -10.66 15.94 -9.56
C LYS A 83 -10.81 14.47 -9.15
N VAL A 84 -9.72 13.73 -9.13
CA VAL A 84 -9.70 12.36 -8.61
C VAL A 84 -9.82 12.40 -7.09
N ILE A 85 -9.05 13.27 -6.43
CA ILE A 85 -9.06 13.40 -4.96
C ILE A 85 -10.40 13.87 -4.41
N SER A 86 -11.16 14.69 -5.16
CA SER A 86 -12.47 15.16 -4.72
C SER A 86 -13.50 14.04 -4.53
N ARG A 87 -13.20 12.82 -5.00
CA ARG A 87 -14.04 11.62 -4.82
C ARG A 87 -13.82 10.93 -3.46
N ILE A 88 -12.84 11.37 -2.66
CA ILE A 88 -12.58 10.82 -1.33
C ILE A 88 -13.45 11.55 -0.29
N ARG A 89 -14.37 10.81 0.33
CA ARG A 89 -15.25 11.31 1.40
C ARG A 89 -14.71 10.90 2.77
N ARG A 90 -14.55 11.87 3.67
CA ARG A 90 -14.05 11.64 5.04
C ARG A 90 -15.24 11.34 5.94
N GLU A 91 -15.39 10.09 6.35
CA GLU A 91 -16.49 9.62 7.21
C GLU A 91 -15.92 8.73 8.31
N PRO A 92 -15.47 9.30 9.45
CA PRO A 92 -14.82 8.54 10.51
C PRO A 92 -15.67 7.38 11.02
N ASP A 93 -15.05 6.21 11.18
CA ASP A 93 -15.65 5.00 11.75
C ASP A 93 -14.85 4.54 12.97
N GLU A 94 -15.43 4.70 14.16
CA GLU A 94 -14.78 4.38 15.45
C GLU A 94 -14.36 2.91 15.57
N LEU A 95 -15.10 1.98 14.96
CA LEU A 95 -14.74 0.57 14.97
C LEU A 95 -13.48 0.34 14.13
N ILE A 96 -13.42 0.91 12.93
CA ILE A 96 -12.24 0.81 12.06
C ILE A 96 -11.04 1.50 12.70
N ILE A 97 -11.22 2.70 13.26
CA ILE A 97 -10.17 3.44 13.96
C ILE A 97 -9.58 2.58 15.09
N LYS A 98 -10.42 1.95 15.92
CA LYS A 98 -9.98 1.07 17.00
C LYS A 98 -9.19 -0.13 16.49
N ILE A 99 -9.65 -0.78 15.42
CA ILE A 99 -8.96 -1.95 14.85
C ILE A 99 -7.58 -1.55 14.32
N VAL A 100 -7.53 -0.48 13.51
CA VAL A 100 -6.29 0.00 12.86
C VAL A 100 -5.27 0.49 13.89
N SER A 101 -5.72 1.07 15.01
CA SER A 101 -4.83 1.54 16.08
C SER A 101 -3.97 0.44 16.72
N GLY A 102 -4.34 -0.84 16.55
CA GLY A 102 -3.58 -1.98 17.04
C GLY A 102 -2.60 -2.58 16.03
N TRP A 103 -2.49 -2.02 14.82
CA TRP A 103 -1.64 -2.57 13.77
C TRP A 103 -0.22 -2.03 13.81
N SER A 104 0.72 -2.82 13.28
CA SER A 104 2.09 -2.37 13.08
C SER A 104 2.13 -1.24 12.04
N GLU A 105 2.79 -0.14 12.38
CA GLU A 105 2.97 0.99 11.49
C GLU A 105 4.19 0.83 10.59
N ARG A 106 5.37 0.65 11.22
CA ARG A 106 6.68 0.62 10.56
C ARG A 106 7.30 -0.77 10.64
N ILE A 107 7.83 -1.24 9.51
CA ILE A 107 8.49 -2.54 9.41
C ILE A 107 9.98 -2.33 9.17
N ASP A 108 10.84 -2.85 10.06
CA ASP A 108 12.27 -2.98 9.78
C ASP A 108 12.52 -4.24 8.94
N ALA A 109 12.74 -4.03 7.65
CA ALA A 109 12.98 -5.08 6.67
C ALA A 109 14.48 -5.28 6.35
N LYS A 110 15.41 -4.80 7.20
CA LYS A 110 16.86 -4.83 6.91
C LYS A 110 17.37 -6.18 6.43
N ARG A 111 16.92 -7.28 7.06
CA ARG A 111 17.37 -8.63 6.68
C ARG A 111 16.80 -9.10 5.34
N ALA A 112 15.54 -8.78 5.04
CA ALA A 112 14.97 -9.10 3.73
C ALA A 112 15.68 -8.29 2.62
N LEU A 113 15.96 -7.01 2.86
CA LEU A 113 16.73 -6.17 1.93
C LEU A 113 18.14 -6.75 1.68
N GLN A 114 18.84 -7.18 2.73
CA GLN A 114 20.17 -7.82 2.61
C GLN A 114 20.13 -9.14 1.81
N LEU A 115 18.99 -9.86 1.86
CA LEU A 115 18.76 -11.07 1.08
C LEU A 115 18.29 -10.78 -0.35
N GLY A 116 18.17 -9.51 -0.76
CA GLY A 116 17.84 -9.11 -2.12
C GLY A 116 16.34 -8.94 -2.42
N PHE A 117 15.47 -9.01 -1.41
CA PHE A 117 14.06 -8.64 -1.59
C PHE A 117 13.93 -7.14 -1.90
N LYS A 118 12.99 -6.78 -2.77
CA LYS A 118 12.79 -5.40 -3.25
C LYS A 118 11.30 -5.04 -3.28
N ALA A 119 10.98 -3.82 -2.86
CA ALA A 119 9.66 -3.23 -2.97
C ALA A 119 9.75 -1.87 -3.67
N GLU A 120 8.62 -1.17 -3.79
CA GLU A 120 8.58 0.21 -4.27
C GLU A 120 9.38 1.17 -3.38
N ASN A 121 9.83 2.30 -3.94
CA ASN A 121 10.56 3.33 -3.19
C ASN A 121 9.65 4.46 -2.68
N SER A 122 8.46 4.59 -3.26
CA SER A 122 7.51 5.64 -2.92
C SER A 122 6.07 5.19 -3.17
N PHE A 123 5.11 5.86 -2.54
CA PHE A 123 3.70 5.59 -2.81
C PHE A 123 3.29 6.10 -4.21
N ASP A 124 4.03 7.06 -4.78
CA ASP A 124 3.90 7.45 -6.18
C ASP A 124 4.14 6.25 -7.11
N ASP A 125 5.15 5.42 -6.84
CA ASP A 125 5.42 4.21 -7.62
C ASP A 125 4.24 3.23 -7.52
N ILE A 126 3.67 3.05 -6.32
CA ILE A 126 2.51 2.17 -6.09
C ILE A 126 1.32 2.61 -6.96
N VAL A 127 1.01 3.91 -6.99
CA VAL A 127 -0.09 4.44 -7.80
C VAL A 127 0.18 4.28 -9.29
N ARG A 128 1.41 4.57 -9.77
CA ARG A 128 1.77 4.37 -11.19
C ARG A 128 1.69 2.91 -11.61
N ILE A 129 2.20 1.99 -10.78
CA ILE A 129 2.16 0.55 -11.02
C ILE A 129 0.70 0.07 -11.10
N HIS A 130 -0.18 0.56 -10.22
CA HIS A 130 -1.59 0.19 -10.29
C HIS A 130 -2.26 0.66 -11.60
N ILE A 131 -1.97 1.89 -12.04
CA ILE A 131 -2.48 2.42 -13.31
C ILE A 131 -1.97 1.60 -14.51
N GLU A 132 -0.70 1.19 -14.47
CA GLU A 132 -0.08 0.36 -15.50
C GLU A 132 -0.68 -1.06 -15.54
N ASP A 133 -0.65 -1.77 -14.41
CA ASP A 133 -1.00 -3.19 -14.33
C ASP A 133 -2.51 -3.44 -14.45
N GLU A 134 -3.34 -2.56 -13.87
CA GLU A 134 -4.77 -2.83 -13.70
C GLU A 134 -5.66 -1.96 -14.60
N LEU A 135 -5.20 -0.76 -14.98
CA LEU A 135 -6.03 0.22 -15.70
C LEU A 135 -5.56 0.49 -17.14
N GLY A 136 -4.52 -0.24 -17.60
CA GLY A 136 -3.98 -0.08 -18.95
C GLY A 136 -3.52 1.35 -19.27
N GLY A 137 -3.00 2.05 -18.27
CA GLY A 137 -2.50 3.43 -18.40
C GLY A 137 -3.58 4.51 -18.40
N LYS A 138 -4.85 4.19 -18.13
CA LYS A 138 -5.98 5.15 -18.23
C LYS A 138 -6.65 5.36 -16.88
N ILE A 139 -7.09 6.58 -16.64
CA ILE A 139 -7.84 6.95 -15.43
C ILE A 139 -9.09 7.74 -15.81
N ALA A 140 -10.10 7.71 -14.95
CA ALA A 140 -11.26 8.59 -15.06
C ALA A 140 -10.88 9.99 -14.55
N ALA A 141 -10.44 10.86 -15.47
CA ALA A 141 -10.20 12.28 -15.18
C ALA A 141 -11.53 12.95 -14.81
#